data_AF-A0ABD4A900-F1
#
_entry.id   AF-A0ABD4A900-F1
#
_cell.length_a   1.000
_cell.length_b   1.000
_cell.length_c   1.000
_cell.angle_alpha   90.00
_cell.angle_beta   90.00
_cell.angle_gamma   90.00
#
_symmetry.space_group_name_H-M   'P 1'
#
loop_
_entity.id
_entity.type
_entity.pdbx_description
1 polymer ?
#
loop_
_entity_poly.entity_id
_entity_poly.type
_entity_poly.pdbx_seq_one_letter_code
_entity_poly.pdbx_strand_id
1 'polypeptide(L)'
;MLNRIKLLLLVSIVLFSFSVFPIGTSAEKIGNKEKVIQRFTEIKDINKLYERAKNGVSDVNREVEKNFVAKVVLQSTDGLENGAVQTYSTSQLLKVSEVNGDKIETYATTTFYDISDLYNGNFQTNDSSNKSKYDSSISVRAYSTVYYTTSSIDGEDYTDLTKVSGGWTILDSTVSLSNRKVNFGATGWAKSGVGYVQQTSYNNPTSNSFSYSAPSSWAPISVVSTGRIFGVTTWVTLKRGTNSVWELQLVNNI
;
A
#
# COMPACT_ATOMS: atom_id res chain seq x y z
N MET A 1 53.11 -32.52 21.83
CA MET A 1 52.11 -31.91 22.72
C MET A 1 50.97 -31.34 21.87
N LEU A 2 49.75 -31.80 22.17
CA LEU A 2 48.40 -31.30 21.83
C LEU A 2 48.23 -30.38 20.59
N ASN A 3 47.62 -30.87 19.51
CA ASN A 3 46.16 -30.84 19.21
C ASN A 3 45.51 -29.46 19.42
N ARG A 4 44.95 -28.84 18.35
CA ARG A 4 43.53 -28.39 18.22
C ARG A 4 43.16 -28.18 16.73
N ILE A 5 42.38 -29.10 16.16
CA ILE A 5 40.95 -28.97 15.78
C ILE A 5 40.74 -28.27 14.43
N LYS A 6 40.47 -29.10 13.39
CA LYS A 6 39.84 -28.70 12.13
C LYS A 6 38.33 -28.60 12.36
N LEU A 7 37.73 -27.44 12.09
CA LEU A 7 36.28 -27.27 12.05
C LEU A 7 35.81 -27.47 10.60
N LEU A 8 35.23 -28.65 10.32
CA LEU A 8 34.44 -28.90 9.10
C LEU A 8 33.05 -28.32 9.30
N LEU A 9 32.67 -27.36 8.46
CA LEU A 9 31.32 -26.80 8.40
C LEU A 9 30.47 -27.69 7.48
N LEU A 10 29.59 -28.48 8.08
CA LEU A 10 28.60 -29.31 7.41
C LEU A 10 27.41 -28.41 7.00
N VAL A 11 27.27 -28.10 5.72
CA VAL A 11 26.09 -27.42 5.19
C VAL A 11 25.00 -28.46 4.97
N SER A 12 23.99 -28.47 5.85
CA SER A 12 22.85 -29.37 5.76
C SER A 12 21.83 -28.79 4.76
N ILE A 13 21.81 -29.33 3.54
CA ILE A 13 20.80 -29.02 2.52
C ILE A 13 19.51 -29.76 2.90
N VAL A 14 18.49 -29.03 3.35
CA VAL A 14 17.15 -29.56 3.57
C VAL A 14 16.43 -29.63 2.22
N LEU A 15 16.39 -30.82 1.62
CA LEU A 15 15.57 -31.14 0.45
C LEU A 15 14.12 -31.35 0.92
N PHE A 16 13.25 -30.36 0.71
CA PHE A 16 11.81 -30.56 0.82
C PHE A 16 11.32 -31.31 -0.43
N SER A 17 10.94 -32.58 -0.26
CA SER A 17 10.30 -33.38 -1.30
C SER A 17 8.88 -32.88 -1.57
N PHE A 18 8.64 -32.35 -2.77
CA PHE A 18 7.28 -32.08 -3.27
C PHE A 18 6.63 -33.38 -3.73
N SER A 19 5.59 -33.83 -3.04
CA SER A 19 4.69 -34.87 -3.53
C SER A 19 3.71 -34.27 -4.55
N VAL A 20 3.84 -34.68 -5.80
CA VAL A 20 2.91 -34.33 -6.88
C VAL A 20 1.83 -35.42 -6.91
N PHE A 21 0.61 -35.11 -6.47
CA PHE A 21 -0.54 -36.00 -6.66
C PHE A 21 -1.21 -35.68 -8.00
N PRO A 22 -1.47 -36.68 -8.88
CA PRO A 22 -2.26 -36.48 -10.08
C PRO A 22 -3.75 -36.35 -9.71
N ILE A 23 -4.36 -35.20 -10.02
CA ILE A 23 -5.81 -35.00 -9.90
C ILE A 23 -6.45 -35.43 -11.23
N GLY A 24 -7.38 -36.39 -11.14
CA GLY A 24 -8.15 -36.88 -12.28
C GLY A 24 -9.01 -35.80 -12.94
N THR A 25 -9.07 -35.84 -14.26
CA THR A 25 -9.82 -34.91 -15.10
C THR A 25 -11.29 -35.34 -15.21
N SER A 26 -12.20 -34.52 -14.67
CA SER A 26 -13.61 -34.48 -15.10
C SER A 26 -13.81 -33.17 -15.88
N ALA A 27 -14.26 -33.28 -17.12
CA ALA A 27 -14.46 -32.15 -18.02
C ALA A 27 -15.76 -31.41 -17.68
N GLU A 28 -15.65 -30.28 -16.99
CA GLU A 28 -16.70 -29.30 -16.82
C GLU A 28 -16.59 -28.22 -17.92
N LYS A 29 -17.73 -27.65 -18.33
CA LYS A 29 -17.85 -26.64 -19.40
C LYS A 29 -16.76 -25.57 -19.33
N ILE A 30 -16.17 -25.25 -20.50
CA ILE A 30 -15.13 -24.23 -20.69
C ILE A 30 -15.72 -22.83 -20.43
N GLY A 31 -15.84 -22.47 -19.16
CA GLY A 31 -15.60 -21.10 -18.72
C GLY A 31 -14.09 -20.95 -18.55
N ASN A 32 -13.52 -19.86 -19.04
CA ASN A 32 -12.09 -19.58 -18.96
C ASN A 32 -11.60 -19.71 -17.52
N LYS A 33 -11.04 -20.87 -17.17
CA LYS A 33 -10.72 -21.23 -15.80
C LYS A 33 -9.37 -20.64 -15.45
N GLU A 34 -9.34 -19.77 -14.46
CA GLU A 34 -8.09 -19.22 -13.91
C GLU A 34 -7.15 -20.38 -13.52
N LYS A 35 -5.97 -20.40 -14.13
CA LYS A 35 -4.90 -21.32 -13.76
C LYS A 35 -3.96 -20.59 -12.79
N VAL A 36 -4.01 -20.96 -11.52
CA VAL A 36 -3.11 -20.41 -10.51
C VAL A 36 -1.73 -21.03 -10.70
N ILE A 37 -0.72 -20.20 -10.95
CA ILE A 37 0.68 -20.62 -11.12
C ILE A 37 1.36 -20.63 -9.76
N GLN A 38 1.18 -19.57 -8.97
CA GLN A 38 1.84 -19.40 -7.69
C GLN A 38 1.00 -18.56 -6.73
N ARG A 39 1.12 -18.87 -5.43
CA ARG A 39 0.58 -18.07 -4.33
C ARG A 39 1.68 -17.81 -3.31
N PHE A 40 1.66 -16.61 -2.75
CA PHE A 40 2.57 -16.19 -1.70
C PHE A 40 1.76 -15.85 -0.46
N THR A 41 2.31 -16.15 0.71
CA THR A 41 1.67 -15.78 1.98
C THR A 41 1.83 -14.29 2.21
N GLU A 42 0.72 -13.61 2.41
CA GLU A 42 0.74 -12.18 2.72
C GLU A 42 1.23 -11.91 4.15
N ILE A 43 2.18 -11.00 4.29
CA ILE A 43 2.55 -10.41 5.57
C ILE A 43 1.50 -9.36 5.92
N LYS A 44 0.71 -9.62 6.97
CA LYS A 44 -0.29 -8.69 7.52
C LYS A 44 0.20 -7.87 8.71
N ASP A 45 1.33 -8.28 9.31
CA ASP A 45 1.94 -7.60 10.45
C ASP A 45 2.47 -6.22 10.02
N ILE A 46 1.82 -5.18 10.51
CA ILE A 46 2.10 -3.80 10.14
C ILE A 46 3.53 -3.36 10.50
N ASN A 47 4.09 -3.87 11.60
CA ASN A 47 5.47 -3.56 11.98
C ASN A 47 6.46 -4.21 11.03
N LYS A 48 6.22 -5.47 10.62
CA LYS A 48 7.06 -6.14 9.61
C LYS A 48 6.99 -5.44 8.26
N LEU A 49 5.81 -4.99 7.85
CA LEU A 49 5.64 -4.21 6.61
C LEU A 49 6.37 -2.87 6.68
N TYR A 50 6.30 -2.19 7.82
CA TYR A 50 7.02 -0.94 8.03
C TYR A 50 8.55 -1.13 7.95
N GLU A 51 9.08 -2.19 8.55
CA GLU A 51 10.51 -2.53 8.43
C GLU A 51 10.92 -2.87 6.99
N ARG A 52 10.08 -3.61 6.25
CA ARG A 52 10.32 -3.84 4.81
C ARG A 52 10.40 -2.53 4.04
N ALA A 53 9.44 -1.62 4.28
CA ALA A 53 9.35 -0.34 3.60
C ALA A 53 10.57 0.55 3.90
N LYS A 54 11.01 0.62 5.16
CA LYS A 54 12.21 1.37 5.54
C LYS A 54 13.49 0.83 4.91
N ASN A 55 13.56 -0.48 4.69
CA ASN A 55 14.71 -1.14 4.09
C ASN A 55 14.62 -1.21 2.55
N GLY A 56 13.59 -0.60 1.93
CA GLY A 56 13.41 -0.58 0.48
C GLY A 56 13.10 -1.95 -0.14
N VAL A 57 12.55 -2.89 0.64
CA VAL A 57 12.19 -4.22 0.17
C VAL A 57 10.80 -4.17 -0.47
N SER A 58 10.70 -4.49 -1.77
CA SER A 58 9.45 -4.47 -2.54
C SER A 58 9.44 -5.58 -3.60
N ASP A 59 8.30 -6.25 -3.76
CA ASP A 59 8.15 -7.41 -4.66
C ASP A 59 7.59 -7.03 -6.05
N VAL A 60 7.26 -5.76 -6.30
CA VAL A 60 6.73 -5.29 -7.59
C VAL A 60 7.88 -4.77 -8.47
N ASN A 61 7.72 -4.92 -9.79
CA ASN A 61 8.68 -4.37 -10.75
C ASN A 61 8.63 -2.83 -10.78
N ARG A 62 9.80 -2.19 -10.81
CA ARG A 62 10.05 -0.75 -10.67
C ARG A 62 9.29 0.14 -11.66
N GLU A 63 8.86 -0.39 -12.81
CA GLU A 63 8.08 0.35 -13.83
C GLU A 63 6.69 0.77 -13.31
N VAL A 64 6.02 -0.09 -12.53
CA VAL A 64 4.73 0.21 -11.89
C VAL A 64 4.93 1.16 -10.71
N GLU A 65 6.02 1.01 -9.95
CA GLU A 65 6.37 1.89 -8.82
C GLU A 65 6.70 3.33 -9.23
N LYS A 66 7.20 3.56 -10.45
CA LYS A 66 7.53 4.91 -10.95
C LYS A 66 6.32 5.86 -10.93
N ASN A 67 5.11 5.32 -11.00
CA ASN A 67 3.87 6.09 -10.97
C ASN A 67 3.28 6.24 -9.57
N PHE A 68 3.92 5.68 -8.54
CA PHE A 68 3.43 5.78 -7.17
C PHE A 68 3.63 7.20 -6.67
N VAL A 69 2.52 7.88 -6.43
CA VAL A 69 2.52 9.21 -5.84
C VAL A 69 1.96 9.10 -4.44
N ALA A 70 2.88 9.05 -3.47
CA ALA A 70 2.55 9.25 -2.09
C ALA A 70 2.61 10.75 -1.77
N LYS A 71 1.47 11.36 -1.49
CA LYS A 71 1.36 12.79 -1.16
C LYS A 71 0.73 12.96 0.21
N VAL A 72 1.25 13.92 0.97
CA VAL A 72 0.68 14.30 2.26
C VAL A 72 0.37 15.78 2.24
N VAL A 73 -0.80 16.12 2.77
CA VAL A 73 -1.23 17.50 3.00
C VAL A 73 -1.68 17.57 4.45
N LEU A 74 -1.07 18.47 5.23
CA LEU A 74 -1.46 18.75 6.61
C LEU A 74 -2.00 20.17 6.67
N GLN A 75 -3.27 20.32 7.07
CA GLN A 75 -3.91 21.62 7.21
C GLN A 75 -4.27 21.85 8.68
N SER A 76 -3.68 22.88 9.28
CA SER A 76 -4.07 23.37 10.61
C SER A 76 -5.29 24.28 10.49
N THR A 77 -6.17 24.26 11.51
CA THR A 77 -7.32 25.18 11.57
C THR A 77 -6.96 26.66 11.66
N ASP A 78 -5.71 27.00 11.99
CA ASP A 78 -5.19 28.38 12.07
C ASP A 78 -4.45 28.83 10.81
N GLY A 79 -4.44 28.02 9.74
CA GLY A 79 -3.83 28.36 8.46
C GLY A 79 -2.29 28.26 8.43
N LEU A 80 -1.67 27.74 9.50
CA LEU A 80 -0.24 27.47 9.55
C LEU A 80 0.07 26.08 9.00
N GLU A 81 0.87 26.02 7.92
CA GLU A 81 1.31 24.76 7.31
C GLU A 81 2.65 24.27 7.89
N ASN A 82 2.83 22.94 7.78
CA ASN A 82 4.07 22.14 7.83
C ASN A 82 4.39 21.42 9.16
N GLY A 83 3.86 20.19 9.27
CA GLY A 83 4.48 19.12 10.06
C GLY A 83 5.46 18.33 9.19
N ALA A 84 6.51 17.75 9.79
CA ALA A 84 7.42 16.87 9.07
C ALA A 84 6.74 15.51 8.86
N VAL A 85 6.65 15.08 7.60
CA VAL A 85 6.09 13.77 7.25
C VAL A 85 7.12 12.95 6.49
N GLN A 86 7.41 11.77 7.01
CA GLN A 86 8.26 10.78 6.35
C GLN A 86 7.39 9.68 5.77
N THR A 87 7.66 9.31 4.52
CA THR A 87 6.88 8.34 3.76
C THR A 87 7.74 7.15 3.37
N TYR A 88 7.19 5.95 3.54
CA TYR A 88 7.85 4.70 3.15
C TYR A 88 6.83 3.80 2.43
N SER A 89 7.27 2.98 1.48
CA SER A 89 6.39 2.04 0.79
C SER A 89 7.02 0.66 0.59
N THR A 90 6.20 -0.37 0.54
CA THR A 90 6.58 -1.75 0.21
C THR A 90 5.45 -2.42 -0.54
N SER A 91 5.78 -3.24 -1.52
CA SER A 91 4.81 -4.10 -2.22
C SER A 91 5.08 -5.58 -1.93
N GLN A 92 3.99 -6.35 -1.90
CA GLN A 92 4.01 -7.80 -1.80
C GLN A 92 3.32 -8.41 -3.03
N LEU A 93 3.98 -9.34 -3.71
CA LEU A 93 3.35 -10.17 -4.73
C LEU A 93 2.59 -11.28 -4.01
N LEU A 94 1.29 -11.41 -4.25
CA LEU A 94 0.41 -12.34 -3.54
C LEU A 94 0.03 -13.56 -4.38
N LYS A 95 -0.13 -13.37 -5.69
CA LYS A 95 -0.58 -14.42 -6.61
C LYS A 95 -0.08 -14.14 -8.01
N VAL A 96 0.32 -15.20 -8.71
CA VAL A 96 0.50 -15.22 -10.16
C VAL A 96 -0.46 -16.26 -10.73
N SER A 97 -1.26 -15.86 -11.68
CA SER A 97 -2.19 -16.74 -12.40
C SER A 97 -2.23 -16.41 -13.88
N GLU A 98 -2.91 -17.27 -14.63
CA GLU A 98 -3.09 -17.13 -16.08
C GLU A 98 -4.56 -17.35 -16.42
N VAL A 99 -5.10 -16.48 -17.28
CA VAL A 99 -6.44 -16.59 -17.85
C VAL A 99 -6.29 -16.37 -19.35
N ASN A 100 -6.65 -17.36 -20.17
CA ASN A 100 -6.55 -17.28 -21.63
C ASN A 100 -5.15 -16.98 -22.19
N GLY A 101 -4.09 -17.36 -21.45
CA GLY A 101 -2.70 -17.03 -21.81
C GLY A 101 -2.23 -15.67 -21.29
N ASP A 102 -3.13 -14.83 -20.77
CA ASP A 102 -2.77 -13.56 -20.15
C ASP A 102 -2.32 -13.78 -18.70
N LYS A 103 -1.13 -13.27 -18.38
CA LYS A 103 -0.58 -13.31 -17.03
C LYS A 103 -1.30 -12.29 -16.16
N ILE A 104 -1.75 -12.74 -15.00
CA ILE A 104 -2.37 -11.93 -13.96
C ILE A 104 -1.50 -11.99 -12.71
N GLU A 105 -1.11 -10.84 -12.18
CA GLU A 105 -0.41 -10.72 -10.90
C GLU A 105 -1.27 -9.98 -9.90
N THR A 106 -1.26 -10.39 -8.64
CA THR A 106 -1.99 -9.71 -7.56
C THR A 106 -1.00 -9.15 -6.57
N TYR A 107 -1.14 -7.87 -6.24
CA TYR A 107 -0.24 -7.14 -5.35
C TYR A 107 -0.99 -6.57 -4.15
N ALA A 108 -0.24 -6.37 -3.07
CA ALA A 108 -0.61 -5.50 -1.96
C ALA A 108 0.52 -4.49 -1.72
N THR A 109 0.24 -3.22 -1.98
CA THR A 109 1.20 -2.13 -1.80
C THR A 109 0.81 -1.29 -0.60
N THR A 110 1.68 -1.24 0.40
CA THR A 110 1.45 -0.51 1.64
C THR A 110 2.34 0.70 1.72
N THR A 111 1.74 1.87 1.92
CA THR A 111 2.44 3.13 2.13
C THR A 111 2.21 3.59 3.58
N PHE A 112 3.30 3.98 4.23
CA PHE A 112 3.35 4.45 5.60
C PHE A 112 3.64 5.94 5.63
N TYR A 113 3.06 6.62 6.62
CA TYR A 113 3.25 8.03 6.89
C TYR A 113 3.55 8.18 8.38
N ASP A 114 4.76 8.63 8.69
CA ASP A 114 5.15 9.02 10.04
C ASP A 114 4.97 10.52 10.20
N ILE A 115 4.04 10.91 11.06
CA ILE A 115 3.70 12.30 11.33
C ILE A 115 4.35 12.70 12.66
N SER A 116 5.37 13.56 12.60
CA SER A 116 6.04 14.18 13.75
C SER A 116 5.70 15.68 13.82
N ASP A 117 6.01 16.30 14.97
CA ASP A 117 5.97 17.76 15.16
C ASP A 117 4.62 18.43 14.85
N LEU A 118 3.55 17.95 15.48
CA LEU A 118 2.26 18.66 15.53
C LEU A 118 2.35 19.87 16.48
N TYR A 119 2.99 20.96 16.05
CA TYR A 119 3.14 22.19 16.83
C TYR A 119 2.45 23.38 16.15
N ASN A 120 1.76 24.23 16.94
CA ASN A 120 1.12 25.47 16.48
C ASN A 120 2.16 26.61 16.39
N GLY A 121 3.12 26.51 15.46
CA GLY A 121 4.11 27.57 15.24
C GLY A 121 4.59 27.60 13.79
N ASN A 122 4.99 28.78 13.33
CA ASN A 122 5.56 28.98 11.99
C ASN A 122 6.77 28.06 11.77
N PHE A 123 6.62 27.01 10.97
CA PHE A 123 7.74 26.18 10.51
C PHE A 123 8.17 26.63 9.12
N GLN A 124 9.45 27.03 9.02
CA GLN A 124 10.10 27.21 7.73
C GLN A 124 10.38 25.84 7.10
N THR A 125 9.97 25.67 5.85
CA THR A 125 10.42 24.58 4.99
C THR A 125 11.91 24.79 4.70
N ASN A 126 12.81 24.14 5.46
CA ASN A 126 14.22 24.14 5.12
C ASN A 126 14.69 22.73 4.79
N ASP A 127 15.28 22.69 3.59
CA ASP A 127 16.20 21.73 3.00
C ASP A 127 16.84 20.69 3.94
N SER A 128 17.12 19.53 3.35
CA SER A 128 17.66 18.26 3.84
C SER A 128 18.88 18.28 4.79
N SER A 129 19.37 19.44 5.23
CA SER A 129 20.60 19.60 6.01
C SER A 129 20.42 19.99 7.48
N ASN A 130 19.21 20.34 7.96
CA ASN A 130 19.00 20.77 9.35
C ASN A 130 18.18 19.79 10.20
N LYS A 131 18.72 18.59 10.42
CA LYS A 131 18.36 17.74 11.57
C LYS A 131 18.92 18.35 12.86
N SER A 132 18.26 19.33 13.46
CA SER A 132 18.36 19.54 14.92
C SER A 132 17.45 20.69 15.35
N LYS A 133 16.45 20.36 16.19
CA LYS A 133 16.21 21.02 17.50
C LYS A 133 14.87 20.69 18.16
N TYR A 134 14.00 19.86 17.57
CA TYR A 134 12.70 19.55 18.15
C TYR A 134 12.39 18.05 18.11
N ASP A 135 11.50 17.62 19.02
CA ASP A 135 11.30 16.22 19.42
C ASP A 135 10.96 15.32 18.24
N SER A 136 11.91 14.47 17.84
CA SER A 136 11.75 13.49 16.76
C SER A 136 10.69 12.41 17.03
N SER A 137 9.91 12.52 18.11
CA SER A 137 8.86 11.58 18.46
C SER A 137 7.70 11.65 17.46
N ILE A 138 7.39 10.50 16.88
CA ILE A 138 6.28 10.35 15.95
C ILE A 138 4.99 10.40 16.78
N SER A 139 4.07 11.28 16.40
CA SER A 139 2.79 11.44 17.09
C SER A 139 1.76 10.41 16.61
N VAL A 140 1.69 10.24 15.28
CA VAL A 140 0.79 9.29 14.63
C VAL A 140 1.54 8.60 13.50
N ARG A 141 1.38 7.28 13.40
CA ARG A 141 1.75 6.51 12.21
C ARG A 141 0.51 6.10 11.47
N ALA A 142 0.33 6.61 10.27
CA ALA A 142 -0.73 6.19 9.38
C ALA A 142 -0.19 5.21 8.34
N TYR A 143 -1.07 4.35 7.82
CA TYR A 143 -0.74 3.49 6.70
C TYR A 143 -1.98 3.22 5.85
N SER A 144 -1.75 2.96 4.57
CA SER A 144 -2.79 2.41 3.70
C SER A 144 -2.19 1.37 2.76
N THR A 145 -2.96 0.31 2.54
CA THR A 145 -2.64 -0.77 1.62
C THR A 145 -3.66 -0.78 0.49
N VAL A 146 -3.18 -0.73 -0.75
CA VAL A 146 -3.98 -0.88 -1.96
C VAL A 146 -3.72 -2.27 -2.51
N TYR A 147 -4.79 -3.02 -2.74
CA TYR A 147 -4.75 -4.36 -3.32
C TYR A 147 -5.26 -4.29 -4.73
N TYR A 148 -4.47 -4.79 -5.68
CA TYR A 148 -4.82 -4.71 -7.08
C TYR A 148 -4.31 -5.89 -7.85
N THR A 149 -4.91 -6.14 -9.01
CA THR A 149 -4.34 -7.04 -10.00
C THR A 149 -3.77 -6.25 -11.17
N THR A 150 -2.74 -6.80 -11.80
CA THR A 150 -2.24 -6.36 -13.10
C THR A 150 -2.50 -7.46 -14.11
N SER A 151 -2.86 -7.06 -15.33
CA SER A 151 -3.04 -7.98 -16.45
C SER A 151 -2.67 -7.29 -17.75
N SER A 152 -1.98 -7.99 -18.64
CA SER A 152 -1.83 -7.58 -20.03
C SER A 152 -3.00 -8.16 -20.83
N ILE A 153 -3.76 -7.33 -21.52
CA ILE A 153 -4.88 -7.73 -22.37
C ILE A 153 -4.69 -7.07 -23.73
N ASP A 154 -4.66 -7.87 -24.80
CA ASP A 154 -4.49 -7.38 -26.18
C ASP A 154 -3.23 -6.49 -26.38
N GLY A 155 -2.18 -6.71 -25.58
CA GLY A 155 -0.93 -5.94 -25.62
C GLY A 155 -0.92 -4.64 -24.81
N GLU A 156 -1.99 -4.36 -24.04
CA GLU A 156 -2.07 -3.23 -23.11
C GLU A 156 -2.16 -3.70 -21.65
N ASP A 157 -1.44 -3.01 -20.78
CA ASP A 157 -1.44 -3.30 -19.34
C ASP A 157 -2.57 -2.56 -18.61
N TYR A 158 -3.31 -3.31 -17.80
CA TYR A 158 -4.41 -2.83 -16.98
C TYR A 158 -4.16 -3.10 -15.50
N THR A 159 -4.70 -2.23 -14.64
CA THR A 159 -4.79 -2.40 -13.19
C THR A 159 -6.25 -2.44 -12.75
N ASP A 160 -6.58 -3.41 -11.90
CA ASP A 160 -7.91 -3.53 -11.28
C ASP A 160 -7.81 -3.36 -9.76
N LEU A 161 -8.52 -2.39 -9.21
CA LEU A 161 -8.53 -2.11 -7.77
C LEU A 161 -9.48 -3.10 -7.11
N THR A 162 -8.98 -3.95 -6.23
CA THR A 162 -9.79 -5.00 -5.60
C THR A 162 -10.20 -4.65 -4.18
N LYS A 163 -9.33 -3.97 -3.45
CA LYS A 163 -9.53 -3.65 -2.03
C LYS A 163 -8.58 -2.53 -1.60
N VAL A 164 -9.00 -1.78 -0.59
CA VAL A 164 -8.13 -0.90 0.19
C VAL A 164 -8.24 -1.24 1.67
N SER A 165 -7.16 -1.11 2.41
CA SER A 165 -7.17 -1.14 3.87
C SER A 165 -6.21 -0.11 4.44
N GLY A 166 -6.24 0.12 5.74
CA GLY A 166 -5.33 1.05 6.36
C GLY A 166 -5.72 1.37 7.78
N GLY A 167 -5.05 2.37 8.34
CA GLY A 167 -5.36 2.86 9.66
C GLY A 167 -4.39 3.89 10.18
N TRP A 168 -4.62 4.30 11.41
CA TRP A 168 -3.86 5.30 12.15
C TRP A 168 -3.53 4.76 13.53
N THR A 169 -2.24 4.67 13.82
CA THR A 169 -1.71 4.28 15.12
C THR A 169 -1.29 5.53 15.87
N ILE A 170 -1.90 5.76 17.03
CA ILE A 170 -1.50 6.83 17.93
C ILE A 170 -0.25 6.35 18.67
N LEU A 171 0.85 7.09 18.54
CA LEU A 171 2.12 6.80 19.20
C LEU A 171 2.40 7.77 20.36
N ASP A 172 1.79 8.97 20.31
CA ASP A 172 1.73 9.93 21.42
C ASP A 172 0.33 9.94 22.03
N SER A 173 0.21 9.52 23.30
CA SER A 173 -1.05 9.45 24.03
C SER A 173 -1.74 10.79 24.27
N THR A 174 -1.07 11.93 24.04
CA THR A 174 -1.67 13.26 24.12
C THR A 174 -2.50 13.63 22.88
N VAL A 175 -2.40 12.83 21.82
CA VAL A 175 -3.11 13.02 20.56
C VAL A 175 -4.36 12.14 20.51
N SER A 176 -5.44 12.71 20.01
CA SER A 176 -6.69 12.00 19.72
C SER A 176 -7.08 12.15 18.24
N LEU A 177 -7.85 11.18 17.74
CA LEU A 177 -8.25 11.08 16.34
C LEU A 177 -9.77 11.12 16.20
N SER A 178 -10.28 11.89 15.23
CA SER A 178 -11.71 11.97 14.90
C SER A 178 -11.92 12.22 13.40
N ASN A 179 -13.18 12.25 12.95
CA ASN A 179 -13.58 12.63 11.58
C ASN A 179 -12.82 11.91 10.47
N ARG A 180 -12.67 10.59 10.60
CA ARG A 180 -11.95 9.80 9.61
C ARG A 180 -12.79 9.68 8.34
N LYS A 181 -12.16 9.90 7.20
CA LYS A 181 -12.76 9.75 5.87
C LYS A 181 -11.83 8.92 5.00
N VAL A 182 -12.40 8.10 4.14
CA VAL A 182 -11.67 7.28 3.16
C VAL A 182 -12.36 7.45 1.82
N ASN A 183 -11.59 7.88 0.82
CA ASN A 183 -11.99 7.88 -0.58
C ASN A 183 -11.02 6.99 -1.33
N PHE A 184 -11.53 6.00 -2.04
CA PHE A 184 -10.71 5.18 -2.91
C PHE A 184 -11.35 5.01 -4.27
N GLY A 185 -10.54 4.72 -5.28
CA GLY A 185 -11.04 4.72 -6.64
C GLY A 185 -10.03 4.32 -7.70
N ALA A 186 -10.56 4.13 -8.90
CA ALA A 186 -9.86 3.83 -10.14
C ALA A 186 -10.47 4.67 -11.26
N THR A 187 -9.85 5.81 -11.55
CA THR A 187 -10.22 6.74 -12.62
C THR A 187 -9.18 6.66 -13.73
N GLY A 188 -9.61 6.52 -14.97
CA GLY A 188 -8.74 6.40 -16.12
C GLY A 188 -9.45 5.80 -17.32
N TRP A 189 -8.69 5.46 -18.35
CA TRP A 189 -9.22 4.76 -19.53
C TRP A 189 -9.43 3.29 -19.21
N ALA A 190 -10.68 2.83 -19.27
CA ALA A 190 -11.02 1.42 -19.08
C ALA A 190 -10.79 0.62 -20.37
N LYS A 191 -10.79 -0.71 -20.23
CA LYS A 191 -10.66 -1.67 -21.33
C LYS A 191 -11.58 -1.30 -22.52
N SER A 192 -11.04 -1.51 -23.72
CA SER A 192 -11.66 -1.30 -25.04
C SER A 192 -13.19 -1.41 -25.04
N GLY A 193 -13.86 -0.34 -25.48
CA GLY A 193 -15.32 -0.22 -25.59
C GLY A 193 -16.02 0.49 -24.43
N VAL A 194 -15.38 0.62 -23.26
CA VAL A 194 -15.96 1.31 -22.10
C VAL A 194 -15.63 2.82 -22.09
N GLY A 195 -14.43 3.20 -22.54
CA GLY A 195 -13.97 4.59 -22.55
C GLY A 195 -13.43 5.06 -21.19
N TYR A 196 -13.43 6.38 -20.96
CA TYR A 196 -12.93 6.96 -19.72
C TYR A 196 -13.93 6.77 -18.57
N VAL A 197 -13.46 6.23 -17.44
CA VAL A 197 -14.28 5.95 -16.26
C VAL A 197 -13.81 6.74 -15.05
N GLN A 198 -14.74 7.09 -14.17
CA GLN A 198 -14.48 7.72 -12.87
C GLN A 198 -15.14 6.89 -11.77
N GLN A 199 -14.35 6.05 -11.11
CA GLN A 199 -14.87 5.04 -10.18
C GLN A 199 -14.36 5.38 -8.78
N THR A 200 -15.26 5.74 -7.87
CA THR A 200 -14.92 6.24 -6.53
C THR A 200 -15.90 5.72 -5.49
N SER A 201 -15.41 5.51 -4.28
CA SER A 201 -16.21 5.13 -3.11
C SER A 201 -15.77 5.92 -1.89
N TYR A 202 -16.74 6.45 -1.15
CA TYR A 202 -16.52 7.27 0.05
C TYR A 202 -17.02 6.54 1.28
N ASN A 203 -16.21 6.54 2.34
CA ASN A 203 -16.50 5.89 3.60
C ASN A 203 -16.05 6.75 4.77
N ASN A 204 -16.77 6.66 5.90
CA ASN A 204 -16.46 7.40 7.13
C ASN A 204 -16.27 6.43 8.31
N PRO A 205 -15.10 5.78 8.44
CA PRO A 205 -14.88 4.79 9.50
C PRO A 205 -14.95 5.43 10.89
N THR A 206 -15.57 4.72 11.83
CA THR A 206 -15.63 5.14 13.25
C THR A 206 -14.41 4.67 14.04
N SER A 207 -13.68 3.66 13.56
CA SER A 207 -12.47 3.12 14.18
C SER A 207 -11.19 3.63 13.51
N ASN A 208 -10.04 3.40 14.16
CA ASN A 208 -8.72 3.76 13.67
C ASN A 208 -8.20 2.87 12.54
N SER A 209 -9.00 1.94 12.03
CA SER A 209 -8.62 1.00 10.98
C SER A 209 -9.76 0.83 10.00
N PHE A 210 -9.44 0.59 8.73
CA PHE A 210 -10.45 0.36 7.71
C PHE A 210 -10.04 -0.73 6.73
N SER A 211 -11.03 -1.33 6.08
CA SER A 211 -10.86 -2.35 5.06
C SER A 211 -12.12 -2.38 4.19
N TYR A 212 -12.01 -1.94 2.95
CA TYR A 212 -13.12 -1.84 2.00
C TYR A 212 -12.76 -2.52 0.69
N SER A 213 -13.63 -3.42 0.21
CA SER A 213 -13.49 -4.01 -1.12
C SER A 213 -13.99 -3.03 -2.18
N ALA A 214 -13.36 -3.04 -3.35
CA ALA A 214 -13.90 -2.38 -4.50
C ALA A 214 -15.19 -3.09 -4.98
N PRO A 215 -16.20 -2.35 -5.46
CA PRO A 215 -17.33 -2.94 -6.15
C PRO A 215 -16.89 -3.80 -7.33
N SER A 216 -17.48 -4.99 -7.47
CA SER A 216 -17.19 -5.89 -8.60
C SER A 216 -17.64 -5.34 -9.97
N SER A 217 -18.38 -4.23 -9.98
CA SER A 217 -18.77 -3.51 -11.18
C SER A 217 -17.68 -2.56 -11.69
N TRP A 218 -16.58 -2.39 -10.95
CA TRP A 218 -15.50 -1.53 -11.40
C TRP A 218 -14.72 -2.19 -12.54
N ALA A 219 -14.44 -1.39 -13.57
CA ALA A 219 -13.63 -1.79 -14.71
C ALA A 219 -12.15 -1.60 -14.41
N PRO A 220 -11.28 -2.53 -14.85
CA PRO A 220 -9.83 -2.32 -14.89
C PRO A 220 -9.49 -1.12 -15.77
N ILE A 221 -8.45 -0.37 -15.37
CA ILE A 221 -7.99 0.83 -16.09
C ILE A 221 -6.55 0.68 -16.61
N SER A 222 -6.27 1.27 -17.77
CA SER A 222 -4.96 1.24 -18.42
C SER A 222 -3.88 1.93 -17.57
N VAL A 223 -2.70 1.30 -17.47
CA VAL A 223 -1.56 1.77 -16.66
C VAL A 223 -0.90 3.02 -17.25
N VAL A 224 -0.92 3.20 -18.58
CA VAL A 224 -0.17 4.25 -19.30
C VAL A 224 -1.00 5.49 -19.64
N SER A 225 -2.23 5.59 -19.13
CA SER A 225 -3.17 6.61 -19.56
C SER A 225 -3.05 7.94 -18.82
N THR A 226 -3.17 9.06 -19.56
CA THR A 226 -3.18 10.41 -18.98
C THR A 226 -4.41 10.62 -18.10
N GLY A 227 -4.25 11.29 -16.96
CA GLY A 227 -5.34 11.54 -16.00
C GLY A 227 -5.69 10.36 -15.09
N ARG A 228 -4.86 9.29 -15.08
CA ARG A 228 -5.03 8.14 -14.20
C ARG A 228 -4.95 8.52 -12.71
N ILE A 229 -5.94 8.10 -11.93
CA ILE A 229 -5.94 8.17 -10.46
C ILE A 229 -6.37 6.80 -9.94
N PHE A 230 -5.52 6.14 -9.17
CA PHE A 230 -5.75 4.79 -8.70
C PHE A 230 -5.19 4.61 -7.29
N GLY A 231 -6.02 4.21 -6.34
CA GLY A 231 -5.59 3.99 -4.96
C GLY A 231 -6.54 4.59 -3.95
N VAL A 232 -6.00 5.18 -2.89
CA VAL A 232 -6.76 5.65 -1.72
C VAL A 232 -6.24 6.97 -1.19
N THR A 233 -7.17 7.87 -0.90
CA THR A 233 -6.96 9.06 -0.09
C THR A 233 -7.70 8.91 1.23
N THR A 234 -7.06 9.26 2.33
CA THR A 234 -7.66 9.22 3.67
C THR A 234 -7.52 10.56 4.36
N TRP A 235 -8.52 10.91 5.16
CA TRP A 235 -8.49 12.09 6.01
C TRP A 235 -8.72 11.69 7.46
N VAL A 236 -8.09 12.40 8.38
CA VAL A 236 -8.35 12.27 9.81
C VAL A 236 -8.10 13.61 10.50
N THR A 237 -8.94 13.96 11.46
CA THR A 237 -8.67 15.08 12.36
C THR A 237 -7.82 14.61 13.53
N LEU A 238 -6.67 15.26 13.74
CA LEU A 238 -5.81 15.10 14.90
C LEU A 238 -6.11 16.24 15.87
N LYS A 239 -6.23 15.93 17.16
CA LYS A 239 -6.38 16.93 18.22
C LYS A 239 -5.39 16.67 19.34
N ARG A 240 -4.62 17.70 19.71
CA ARG A 240 -3.74 17.73 20.89
C ARG A 240 -4.18 18.87 21.81
N GLY A 241 -4.50 18.56 23.06
CA GLY A 241 -5.03 19.55 24.00
C GLY A 241 -6.35 20.19 23.50
N THR A 242 -6.60 21.43 23.90
CA THR A 242 -7.88 22.11 23.63
C THR A 242 -7.92 22.85 22.29
N ASN A 243 -6.80 23.45 21.87
CA ASN A 243 -6.77 24.44 20.79
C ASN A 243 -5.98 24.00 19.54
N SER A 244 -5.34 22.83 19.57
CA SER A 244 -4.51 22.37 18.46
C SER A 244 -5.20 21.24 17.71
N VAL A 245 -5.70 21.58 16.51
CA VAL A 245 -6.50 20.71 15.65
C VAL A 245 -5.95 20.78 14.23
N TRP A 246 -5.71 19.61 13.64
CA TRP A 246 -5.20 19.48 12.28
C TRP A 246 -6.06 18.49 11.49
N GLU A 247 -6.33 18.76 10.23
CA GLU A 247 -6.80 17.77 9.28
C GLU A 247 -5.60 17.23 8.50
N LEU A 248 -5.39 15.93 8.58
CA LEU A 248 -4.37 15.21 7.84
C LEU A 248 -5.01 14.54 6.64
N GLN A 249 -4.55 14.88 5.43
CA GLN A 249 -4.89 14.20 4.19
C GLN A 249 -3.68 13.40 3.69
N LEU A 250 -3.88 12.10 3.49
CA LEU A 250 -2.87 11.16 3.02
C LEU A 250 -3.33 10.56 1.71
N VAL A 251 -2.50 10.65 0.67
CA VAL A 251 -2.78 10.13 -0.67
C VAL A 251 -1.80 9.01 -0.96
N ASN A 252 -2.31 7.80 -1.11
CA ASN A 252 -1.58 6.64 -1.63
C ASN A 252 -2.12 6.32 -3.01
N ASN A 253 -1.55 6.95 -4.04
CA ASN A 253 -1.86 6.64 -5.43
C ASN A 253 -0.75 5.77 -6.02
N ILE A 254 -1.16 4.77 -6.79
CA ILE A 254 -0.34 3.72 -7.41
C ILE A 254 -0.55 3.76 -8.90
#